data_AF-A0A1E5V715-F1
#
_entry.id   AF-A0A1E5V715-F1
#
_cell.length_a   1.000
_cell.length_b   1.000
_cell.length_c   1.000
_cell.angle_alpha   90.00
_cell.angle_beta   90.00
_cell.angle_gamma   90.00
#
_symmetry.space_group_name_H-M   'P 1'
#
loop_
_entity.id
_entity.type
_entity.pdbx_description
1 polymer ?
#
loop_
_entity_poly.entity_id
_entity_poly.type
_entity_poly.pdbx_seq_one_letter_code
_entity_poly.pdbx_strand_id
1 'polypeptide(L)'
;MTHMEMIKGIKGHGYRDELVIPIIENTPYEYELTDSLSDAAECYHYLLDACIKLYQLGIDWTTPEHGPINSAKRLRSILSPEIPNGCHAAELSKCVVLDIEGTTTPISFVTDVMFPYARDNVRKHLTSTFDSEETKEDIKLLRIQIEDDLRNGIAGAVPVPPDEASKEEVINSLVANVESMIKADRKITSLKQLQGHIWRTGFEKKELQGVVFEDVPLALKNWHASGIKVYIYSSGSREAQRLLFGNTTYGDLRKFLCGYFDTTTGNKRETRSYFEISQSLGVDSPSEILFITDVFQEAAAAKNAGFDVIISIRPGNAPLPDNHGFRTVKSFSEI
;
A
#
# COMPACT_ATOMS: atom_id res chain seq x y z
N MET A 1 2.61 -31.56 -34.17
CA MET A 1 3.41 -30.34 -34.40
C MET A 1 2.46 -29.21 -34.66
N THR A 2 2.13 -28.43 -33.63
CA THR A 2 1.34 -27.22 -33.74
C THR A 2 2.26 -26.04 -33.48
N HIS A 3 2.54 -25.32 -34.56
CA HIS A 3 3.31 -24.10 -34.59
C HIS A 3 2.48 -22.97 -33.99
N MET A 4 3.01 -22.30 -32.97
CA MET A 4 2.42 -21.08 -32.41
C MET A 4 3.46 -19.96 -32.55
N GLU A 5 3.31 -19.19 -33.62
CA GLU A 5 4.15 -18.04 -33.96
C GLU A 5 3.88 -16.86 -33.02
N MET A 6 4.44 -16.82 -31.79
CA MET A 6 4.28 -15.64 -30.90
C MET A 6 5.54 -15.24 -30.12
N ILE A 7 6.74 -15.53 -30.63
CA ILE A 7 8.02 -14.99 -30.09
C ILE A 7 8.93 -14.54 -31.23
N LYS A 8 8.38 -13.84 -32.23
CA LYS A 8 9.18 -13.13 -33.24
C LYS A 8 9.15 -11.64 -32.93
N GLY A 9 10.21 -11.13 -32.32
CA GLY A 9 10.40 -9.67 -32.17
C GLY A 9 11.15 -9.22 -30.91
N ILE A 10 11.27 -10.06 -29.88
CA ILE A 10 11.96 -9.67 -28.64
C ILE A 10 13.45 -10.00 -28.76
N LYS A 11 14.28 -8.96 -28.79
CA LYS A 11 15.74 -9.09 -28.90
C LYS A 11 16.28 -9.71 -27.59
N GLY A 12 16.71 -10.98 -27.65
CA GLY A 12 17.29 -11.71 -26.51
C GLY A 12 16.54 -12.97 -26.06
N HIS A 13 15.36 -13.27 -26.62
CA HIS A 13 14.57 -14.46 -26.28
C HIS A 13 14.26 -15.29 -27.53
N GLY A 14 14.62 -16.56 -27.51
CA GLY A 14 14.42 -17.51 -28.61
C GLY A 14 13.11 -18.28 -28.52
N TYR A 15 12.62 -18.77 -29.66
CA TYR A 15 11.42 -19.61 -29.78
C TYR A 15 11.47 -20.92 -28.96
N ARG A 16 12.65 -21.35 -28.52
CA ARG A 16 12.88 -22.59 -27.76
C ARG A 16 13.25 -22.34 -26.30
N ASP A 17 13.16 -21.11 -25.83
CA ASP A 17 13.51 -20.79 -24.45
C ASP A 17 12.42 -21.33 -23.53
N GLU A 18 12.81 -22.24 -22.64
CA GLU A 18 11.92 -22.87 -21.67
C GLU A 18 11.86 -22.00 -20.42
N LEU A 19 10.71 -21.40 -20.15
CA LEU A 19 10.50 -20.54 -18.99
C LEU A 19 10.02 -21.41 -17.82
N VAL A 20 10.93 -21.71 -16.88
CA VAL A 20 10.65 -22.51 -15.70
C VAL A 20 10.42 -21.58 -14.52
N ILE A 21 9.27 -21.73 -13.83
CA ILE A 21 9.03 -21.05 -12.56
C ILE A 21 9.70 -21.88 -11.46
N PRO A 22 10.76 -21.37 -10.80
CA PRO A 22 11.44 -22.13 -9.77
C PRO A 22 10.54 -22.23 -8.53
N ILE A 23 10.24 -23.47 -8.13
CA ILE A 23 9.60 -23.76 -6.84
C ILE A 23 10.73 -23.93 -5.83
N ILE A 24 10.81 -23.04 -4.83
CA ILE A 24 11.79 -23.17 -3.75
C ILE A 24 11.24 -24.14 -2.71
N GLU A 25 11.87 -25.30 -2.60
CA GLU A 25 11.52 -26.28 -1.56
C GLU A 25 11.97 -25.80 -0.19
N ASN A 26 11.13 -26.00 0.83
CA ASN A 26 11.41 -25.54 2.18
C ASN A 26 12.51 -26.39 2.83
N THR A 27 13.55 -25.76 3.39
CA THR A 27 14.65 -26.45 4.09
C THR A 27 14.69 -26.10 5.58
N PRO A 28 15.34 -26.92 6.42
CA PRO A 28 15.37 -26.71 7.87
C PRO A 28 16.15 -25.46 8.32
N TYR A 29 17.04 -24.91 7.48
CA TYR A 29 17.88 -23.77 7.82
C TYR A 29 17.93 -22.74 6.69
N GLU A 30 17.70 -21.47 7.03
CA GLU A 30 17.58 -20.37 6.05
C GLU A 30 18.84 -20.15 5.19
N TYR A 31 20.05 -20.45 5.70
CA TYR A 31 21.28 -20.28 4.94
C TYR A 31 21.38 -21.25 3.74
N GLU A 32 20.66 -22.37 3.79
CA GLU A 32 20.61 -23.38 2.72
C GLU A 32 19.69 -22.96 1.56
N LEU A 33 18.85 -21.93 1.78
CA LEU A 33 17.96 -21.36 0.77
C LEU A 33 18.63 -20.25 -0.04
N THR A 34 19.81 -19.76 0.38
CA THR A 34 20.43 -18.56 -0.17
C THR A 34 20.65 -18.65 -1.68
N ASP A 35 21.22 -19.75 -2.16
CA ASP A 35 21.51 -19.94 -3.58
C ASP A 35 20.22 -20.16 -4.39
N SER A 36 19.28 -20.95 -3.88
CA SER A 36 17.97 -21.18 -4.54
C SER A 36 17.09 -19.92 -4.58
N LEU A 37 17.17 -19.06 -3.57
CA LEU A 37 16.51 -17.75 -3.55
C LEU A 37 17.16 -16.78 -4.54
N SER A 38 18.49 -16.81 -4.66
CA SER A 38 19.22 -16.01 -5.65
C SER A 38 18.83 -16.41 -7.07
N ASP A 39 18.85 -17.70 -7.39
CA ASP A 39 18.46 -18.23 -8.70
C ASP A 39 16.98 -17.92 -9.01
N ALA A 40 16.10 -18.06 -8.01
CA ALA A 40 14.70 -17.71 -8.18
C ALA A 40 14.48 -16.22 -8.41
N ALA A 41 15.21 -15.35 -7.71
CA ALA A 41 15.14 -13.91 -7.90
C ALA A 41 15.60 -13.49 -9.31
N GLU A 42 16.63 -14.13 -9.86
CA GLU A 42 17.06 -13.91 -11.25
C GLU A 42 16.00 -14.35 -12.26
N CYS A 43 15.38 -15.52 -12.05
CA CYS A 43 14.27 -15.99 -12.88
C CYS A 43 13.06 -15.04 -12.83
N TYR A 44 12.70 -14.56 -11.64
CA TYR A 44 11.61 -13.59 -11.49
C TYR A 44 11.92 -12.25 -12.14
N HIS A 45 13.17 -11.78 -12.07
CA HIS A 45 13.59 -10.56 -12.75
C HIS A 45 13.42 -10.67 -14.27
N TYR A 46 13.84 -11.79 -14.85
CA TYR A 46 13.67 -12.09 -16.28
C TYR A 46 12.20 -12.21 -16.69
N LEU A 47 11.39 -12.91 -15.89
CA LEU A 47 9.93 -13.03 -16.07
C LEU A 47 9.25 -11.66 -16.06
N LEU A 48 9.59 -10.82 -15.09
CA LEU A 48 8.99 -9.50 -14.94
C LEU A 48 9.35 -8.58 -16.10
N ASP A 49 10.61 -8.60 -16.55
CA ASP A 49 11.07 -7.84 -17.72
C ASP A 49 10.38 -8.30 -19.02
N ALA A 50 10.19 -9.61 -19.19
CA ALA A 50 9.43 -10.17 -20.31
C ALA A 50 7.95 -9.75 -20.27
N CYS A 51 7.30 -9.78 -19.10
CA CYS A 51 5.93 -9.33 -18.93
C CYS A 51 5.77 -7.83 -19.21
N ILE A 52 6.69 -6.99 -18.74
CA ILE A 52 6.67 -5.55 -19.01
C ILE A 52 6.82 -5.27 -20.51
N LYS A 53 7.71 -5.99 -21.20
CA LYS A 53 7.90 -5.86 -22.66
C LYS A 53 6.68 -6.32 -23.45
N LEU A 54 6.02 -7.41 -23.05
CA LEU A 54 4.77 -7.86 -23.68
C LEU A 54 3.65 -6.81 -23.53
N TYR A 55 3.52 -6.23 -22.33
CA TYR A 55 2.56 -5.17 -22.07
C TYR A 55 2.84 -3.90 -22.89
N GLN A 56 4.11 -3.49 -23.02
CA GLN A 56 4.51 -2.37 -23.89
C GLN A 56 4.23 -2.63 -25.37
N LEU A 57 4.24 -3.88 -25.79
CA LEU A 57 3.88 -4.30 -27.15
C LEU A 57 2.36 -4.46 -27.36
N GLY A 58 1.55 -4.12 -26.35
CA GLY A 58 0.08 -4.23 -26.40
C GLY A 58 -0.42 -5.67 -26.36
N ILE A 59 0.43 -6.62 -25.98
CA ILE A 59 0.06 -8.02 -25.79
C ILE A 59 -0.28 -8.18 -24.31
N ASP A 60 -1.56 -8.06 -23.99
CA ASP A 60 -2.08 -8.29 -22.66
C ASP A 60 -3.20 -9.34 -22.65
N TRP A 61 -3.58 -9.78 -21.45
CA TRP A 61 -4.61 -10.78 -21.24
C TRP A 61 -6.03 -10.30 -21.64
N THR A 62 -6.21 -9.00 -21.91
CA THR A 62 -7.48 -8.38 -22.33
C THR A 62 -7.68 -8.38 -23.84
N THR A 63 -6.64 -8.71 -24.62
CA THR A 63 -6.71 -8.93 -26.08
C THR A 63 -6.79 -10.44 -26.41
N PRO A 64 -7.99 -11.03 -26.57
CA PRO A 64 -8.13 -12.46 -26.87
C PRO A 64 -7.88 -12.82 -28.35
N GLU A 65 -7.52 -11.85 -29.20
CA GLU A 65 -7.34 -12.08 -30.65
C GLU A 65 -5.98 -12.70 -31.03
N HIS A 66 -5.17 -13.12 -30.05
CA HIS A 66 -3.86 -13.70 -30.30
C HIS A 66 -3.84 -15.16 -29.86
N GLY A 67 -4.50 -16.00 -30.67
CA GLY A 67 -4.48 -17.45 -30.60
C GLY A 67 -4.90 -18.04 -31.96
N PRO A 68 -4.45 -19.27 -32.32
CA PRO A 68 -4.73 -19.83 -33.64
C PRO A 68 -6.23 -20.00 -33.88
N ILE A 69 -6.69 -19.48 -35.04
CA ILE A 69 -8.04 -19.59 -35.57
C ILE A 69 -8.45 -21.06 -35.65
N ASN A 70 -9.45 -21.48 -34.87
CA ASN A 70 -10.18 -22.72 -35.11
C ASN A 70 -11.53 -22.42 -35.75
N SER A 71 -11.56 -22.54 -37.07
CA SER A 71 -12.76 -22.59 -37.89
C SER A 71 -13.46 -23.94 -37.72
N ALA A 72 -14.53 -24.03 -36.92
CA ALA A 72 -15.61 -25.00 -37.17
C ALA A 72 -16.87 -24.68 -36.33
N LYS A 73 -17.93 -24.31 -37.04
CA LYS A 73 -19.33 -24.38 -36.58
C LYS A 73 -19.67 -25.78 -36.04
N ARG A 74 -20.30 -25.85 -34.86
CA ARG A 74 -21.42 -26.80 -34.64
C ARG A 74 -22.32 -26.39 -33.45
N LEU A 75 -23.56 -26.04 -33.79
CA LEU A 75 -24.71 -26.10 -32.88
C LEU A 75 -24.92 -27.55 -32.38
N ARG A 76 -25.23 -27.74 -31.09
CA ARG A 76 -26.49 -28.30 -30.58
C ARG A 76 -26.43 -28.55 -29.06
N SER A 77 -27.56 -28.28 -28.42
CA SER A 77 -27.97 -28.66 -27.07
C SER A 77 -27.77 -30.15 -26.75
N ILE A 78 -27.59 -30.50 -25.48
CA ILE A 78 -28.26 -31.61 -24.76
C ILE A 78 -27.86 -31.59 -23.27
N LEU A 79 -28.89 -31.44 -22.43
CA LEU A 79 -29.16 -32.02 -21.09
C LEU A 79 -28.06 -32.17 -20.04
N SER A 80 -28.40 -31.67 -18.84
CA SER A 80 -27.80 -31.93 -17.54
C SER A 80 -27.66 -33.42 -17.21
N PRO A 81 -26.72 -33.75 -16.31
CA PRO A 81 -27.06 -34.58 -15.17
C PRO A 81 -26.71 -33.92 -13.85
N GLU A 82 -27.59 -34.15 -12.88
CA GLU A 82 -27.49 -33.77 -11.48
C GLU A 82 -26.14 -34.19 -10.86
N ILE A 83 -25.49 -33.27 -10.14
CA ILE A 83 -24.35 -33.56 -9.26
C ILE A 83 -24.86 -33.48 -7.82
N PRO A 84 -24.48 -34.43 -6.94
CA PRO A 84 -25.10 -34.58 -5.63
C PRO A 84 -24.80 -33.41 -4.70
N ASN A 85 -25.83 -32.97 -3.97
CA ASN A 85 -25.74 -32.07 -2.82
C ASN A 85 -24.64 -32.53 -1.85
N GLY A 86 -23.54 -31.78 -1.81
CA GLY A 86 -22.43 -32.09 -0.91
C GLY A 86 -21.22 -31.19 -1.07
N CYS A 87 -21.42 -29.93 -1.44
CA CYS A 87 -20.37 -28.91 -1.39
C CYS A 87 -20.95 -27.76 -0.59
N HIS A 88 -20.59 -27.65 0.68
CA HIS A 88 -20.76 -26.38 1.39
C HIS A 88 -20.17 -25.31 0.49
N ALA A 89 -21.01 -24.34 0.08
CA ALA A 89 -20.52 -23.10 -0.49
C ALA A 89 -19.42 -22.63 0.46
N ALA A 90 -18.17 -22.66 0.00
CA ALA A 90 -17.08 -22.04 0.73
C ALA A 90 -17.56 -20.60 0.97
N GLU A 91 -17.78 -20.24 2.23
CA GLU A 91 -18.27 -18.93 2.60
C GLU A 91 -17.41 -17.89 1.88
N LEU A 92 -18.07 -16.97 1.18
CA LEU A 92 -17.46 -15.84 0.49
C LEU A 92 -16.30 -15.32 1.34
N SER A 93 -15.06 -15.41 0.85
CA SER A 93 -13.90 -14.93 1.57
C SER A 93 -13.95 -13.41 1.63
N LYS A 94 -14.66 -12.89 2.64
CA LYS A 94 -14.81 -11.46 2.86
C LYS A 94 -13.45 -10.87 3.20
N CYS A 95 -13.10 -9.79 2.51
CA CYS A 95 -11.93 -8.98 2.81
C CYS A 95 -12.38 -7.73 3.57
N VAL A 96 -11.60 -7.31 4.55
CA VAL A 96 -11.81 -6.05 5.25
C VAL A 96 -10.65 -5.12 4.92
N VAL A 97 -10.96 -3.91 4.43
CA VAL A 97 -9.99 -2.83 4.24
C VAL A 97 -10.28 -1.76 5.27
N LEU A 98 -9.27 -1.37 6.04
CA LEU A 98 -9.40 -0.41 7.13
C LEU A 98 -8.64 0.87 6.83
N ASP A 99 -9.25 1.99 7.13
CA ASP A 99 -8.54 3.24 7.33
C ASP A 99 -7.81 3.28 8.69
N ILE A 100 -6.89 4.23 8.84
CA ILE A 100 -6.11 4.44 10.07
C ILE A 100 -6.72 5.56 10.91
N GLU A 101 -6.52 6.80 10.49
CA GLU A 101 -6.90 8.01 11.22
C GLU A 101 -8.43 8.03 11.39
N GLY A 102 -8.93 8.27 12.60
CA GLY A 102 -10.36 8.32 12.89
C GLY A 102 -11.09 6.97 12.83
N THR A 103 -10.39 5.88 12.50
CA THR A 103 -10.98 4.55 12.29
C THR A 103 -10.38 3.51 13.23
N THR A 104 -9.09 3.20 13.07
CA THR A 104 -8.35 2.30 13.99
C THR A 104 -7.54 3.07 15.02
N THR A 105 -7.16 4.31 14.70
CA THR A 105 -6.27 5.17 15.49
C THR A 105 -6.92 6.54 15.67
N PRO A 106 -6.84 7.17 16.87
CA PRO A 106 -7.34 8.53 17.06
C PRO A 106 -6.70 9.52 16.09
N ILE A 107 -7.49 10.42 15.49
CA ILE A 107 -6.97 11.47 14.60
C ILE A 107 -5.89 12.30 15.30
N SER A 108 -6.13 12.65 16.57
CA SER A 108 -5.20 13.39 17.41
C SER A 108 -3.84 12.73 17.56
N PHE A 109 -3.74 11.40 17.48
CA PHE A 109 -2.44 10.74 17.56
C PHE A 109 -1.56 11.09 16.37
N VAL A 110 -2.12 11.14 15.16
CA VAL A 110 -1.33 11.52 13.98
C VAL A 110 -1.02 13.02 13.99
N THR A 111 -2.02 13.86 14.24
CA THR A 111 -1.87 15.32 14.18
C THR A 111 -1.07 15.91 15.33
N ASP A 112 -1.21 15.37 16.55
CA ASP A 112 -0.68 15.98 17.77
C ASP A 112 0.55 15.22 18.31
N VAL A 113 0.83 14.01 17.80
CA VAL A 113 2.00 13.22 18.22
C VAL A 113 2.94 12.92 17.05
N MET A 114 2.47 12.24 16.00
CA MET A 114 3.38 11.78 14.93
C MET A 114 3.99 12.92 14.11
N PHE A 115 3.17 13.87 13.65
CA PHE A 115 3.69 15.03 12.89
C PHE A 115 4.57 15.96 13.75
N PRO A 116 4.19 16.33 14.99
CA PRO A 116 5.07 17.08 15.87
C PRO A 116 6.37 16.35 16.18
N TYR A 117 6.34 15.04 16.40
CA TYR A 117 7.56 14.25 16.63
C TYR A 117 8.53 14.35 15.45
N ALA A 118 8.03 14.20 14.21
CA ALA A 118 8.87 14.34 13.01
C ALA A 118 9.48 15.75 12.91
N ARG A 119 8.67 16.79 13.14
CA ARG A 119 9.11 18.19 13.17
C ARG A 119 10.21 18.42 14.20
N ASP A 120 10.01 17.97 15.43
CA ASP A 120 10.91 18.28 16.55
C ASP A 120 12.22 17.45 16.48
N ASN A 121 12.21 16.32 15.78
CA ASN A 121 13.36 15.43 15.65
C ASN A 121 14.09 15.51 14.31
N VAL A 122 13.58 16.25 13.31
CA VAL A 122 14.20 16.33 11.97
C VAL A 122 15.66 16.77 12.03
N ARG A 123 15.98 17.80 12.82
CA ARG A 123 17.37 18.26 13.01
C ARG A 123 18.26 17.16 13.58
N LYS A 124 17.81 16.54 14.68
CA LYS A 124 18.55 15.48 15.37
C LYS A 124 18.82 14.31 14.43
N HIS A 125 17.80 13.88 13.68
CA HIS A 125 17.91 12.82 12.69
C HIS A 125 18.95 13.18 11.63
N LEU A 126 18.75 14.29 10.90
CA LEU A 126 19.66 14.75 9.85
C LEU A 126 21.10 14.91 10.34
N THR A 127 21.34 15.47 11.54
CA THR A 127 22.69 15.60 12.10
C THR A 127 23.34 14.24 12.33
N SER A 128 22.57 13.27 12.85
CA SER A 128 23.08 11.94 13.21
C SER A 128 23.29 11.01 12.01
N THR A 129 22.48 11.15 10.96
CA THR A 129 22.47 10.23 9.81
C THR A 129 22.94 10.87 8.51
N PHE A 130 23.37 12.14 8.52
CA PHE A 130 23.75 12.92 7.33
C PHE A 130 24.62 12.16 6.31
N ASP A 131 25.61 11.42 6.82
CA ASP A 131 26.62 10.76 6.01
C ASP A 131 26.18 9.35 5.55
N SER A 132 25.02 8.88 6.02
CA SER A 132 24.39 7.62 5.59
C SER A 132 23.79 7.75 4.20
N GLU A 133 23.79 6.64 3.46
CA GLU A 133 23.30 6.63 2.09
C GLU A 133 21.79 6.88 1.99
N GLU A 134 21.02 6.39 2.96
CA GLU A 134 19.57 6.62 3.06
C GLU A 134 19.26 8.12 3.22
N THR A 135 19.93 8.80 4.16
CA THR A 135 19.72 10.23 4.38
C THR A 135 20.24 11.09 3.22
N LYS A 136 21.28 10.67 2.51
CA LYS A 136 21.71 11.39 1.29
C LYS A 136 20.66 11.35 0.20
N GLU A 137 19.98 10.21 0.01
CA GLU A 137 18.89 10.11 -0.97
C GLU A 137 17.69 10.96 -0.53
N ASP A 138 17.34 10.97 0.76
CA ASP A 138 16.31 11.88 1.30
C ASP A 138 16.64 13.35 1.00
N ILE A 139 17.88 13.76 1.28
CA ILE A 139 18.36 15.14 1.06
C ILE A 139 18.27 15.49 -0.42
N LYS A 140 18.67 14.60 -1.31
CA LYS A 140 18.60 14.79 -2.77
C LYS A 140 17.16 14.98 -3.24
N LEU A 141 16.23 14.14 -2.80
CA LEU A 141 14.82 14.25 -3.16
C LEU A 141 14.18 15.52 -2.57
N LEU A 142 14.57 15.92 -1.36
CA LEU A 142 14.12 17.17 -0.76
C LEU A 142 14.65 18.37 -1.52
N ARG A 143 15.91 18.38 -1.95
CA ARG A 143 16.48 19.45 -2.79
C ARG A 143 15.70 19.65 -4.08
N ILE A 144 15.40 18.55 -4.80
CA ILE A 144 14.60 18.60 -6.03
C ILE A 144 13.24 19.23 -5.76
N GLN A 145 12.57 18.83 -4.68
CA GLN A 145 11.27 19.41 -4.32
C GLN A 145 11.38 20.89 -3.93
N ILE A 146 12.40 21.27 -3.16
CA ILE A 146 12.59 22.66 -2.69
C ILE A 146 12.92 23.57 -3.87
N GLU A 147 13.73 23.12 -4.83
CA GLU A 147 13.99 23.84 -6.07
C GLU A 147 12.70 24.07 -6.88
N ASP A 148 11.84 23.05 -6.97
CA ASP A 148 10.53 23.19 -7.59
C ASP A 148 9.64 24.19 -6.86
N ASP A 149 9.60 24.12 -5.53
CA ASP A 149 8.85 25.03 -4.68
C ASP A 149 9.31 26.48 -4.82
N LEU A 150 10.62 26.71 -4.91
CA LEU A 150 11.21 28.02 -5.15
C LEU A 150 10.83 28.57 -6.52
N ARG A 151 10.88 27.74 -7.58
CA ARG A 151 10.43 28.14 -8.93
C ARG A 151 8.95 28.52 -8.97
N ASN A 152 8.13 27.80 -8.20
CA ASN A 152 6.69 28.03 -8.10
C ASN A 152 6.31 29.10 -7.07
N GLY A 153 7.28 29.71 -6.38
CA GLY A 153 7.04 30.78 -5.40
C GLY A 153 6.26 30.32 -4.17
N ILE A 154 6.40 29.05 -3.76
CA ILE A 154 5.71 28.50 -2.59
C ILE A 154 6.22 29.19 -1.32
N ALA A 155 5.30 29.70 -0.52
CA ALA A 155 5.63 30.41 0.72
C ALA A 155 6.40 29.50 1.70
N GLY A 156 7.51 30.02 2.24
CA GLY A 156 8.33 29.32 3.23
C GLY A 156 9.35 28.33 2.64
N ALA A 157 9.48 28.25 1.31
CA ALA A 157 10.62 27.58 0.68
C ALA A 157 11.89 28.44 0.84
N VAL A 158 13.00 27.82 1.26
CA VAL A 158 14.31 28.48 1.38
C VAL A 158 15.36 27.73 0.58
N PRO A 159 16.28 28.41 -0.12
CA PRO A 159 17.31 27.75 -0.92
C PRO A 159 18.21 26.88 -0.05
N VAL A 160 18.50 25.67 -0.53
CA VAL A 160 19.45 24.77 0.12
C VAL A 160 20.85 25.07 -0.45
N PRO A 161 21.86 25.37 0.39
CA PRO A 161 23.23 25.57 -0.04
C PRO A 161 23.77 24.34 -0.79
N PRO A 162 24.75 24.50 -1.69
CA PRO A 162 25.34 23.40 -2.46
C PRO A 162 26.15 22.45 -1.55
N ASP A 163 26.57 21.29 -2.08
CA ASP A 163 27.18 20.22 -1.27
C ASP A 163 28.55 20.60 -0.69
N GLU A 164 29.21 21.61 -1.27
CA GLU A 164 30.48 22.16 -0.76
C GLU A 164 30.29 23.09 0.45
N ALA A 165 29.04 23.47 0.76
CA ALA A 165 28.73 24.25 1.96
C ALA A 165 28.91 23.44 3.23
N SER A 166 28.90 24.10 4.39
CA SER A 166 29.02 23.37 5.64
C SER A 166 27.79 22.49 5.90
N LYS A 167 28.02 21.29 6.45
CA LYS A 167 26.96 20.35 6.87
C LYS A 167 25.87 21.03 7.71
N GLU A 168 26.25 21.96 8.58
CA GLU A 168 25.33 22.68 9.44
C GLU A 168 24.41 23.64 8.67
N GLU A 169 24.93 24.36 7.67
CA GLU A 169 24.13 25.25 6.81
C GLU A 169 23.11 24.49 5.98
N VAL A 170 23.51 23.34 5.43
CA VAL A 170 22.61 22.44 4.67
C VAL A 170 21.50 21.94 5.59
N ILE A 171 21.84 21.43 6.78
CA ILE A 171 20.83 20.95 7.75
C ILE A 171 19.90 22.08 8.17
N ASN A 172 20.40 23.27 8.48
CA ASN A 172 19.57 24.42 8.87
C ASN A 172 18.52 24.76 7.81
N SER A 173 18.91 24.75 6.53
CA SER A 173 18.03 25.04 5.40
C SER A 173 16.99 23.93 5.18
N LEU A 174 17.40 22.67 5.30
CA LEU A 174 16.49 21.52 5.21
C LEU A 174 15.45 21.52 6.34
N VAL A 175 15.88 21.77 7.57
CA VAL A 175 14.99 21.85 8.74
C VAL A 175 13.93 22.93 8.53
N ALA A 176 14.33 24.13 8.11
CA ALA A 176 13.40 25.23 7.85
C ALA A 176 12.35 24.89 6.77
N ASN A 177 12.79 24.25 5.67
CA ASN A 177 11.89 23.79 4.62
C ASN A 177 10.93 22.70 5.14
N VAL A 178 11.43 21.68 5.84
CA VAL A 178 10.61 20.58 6.37
C VAL A 178 9.58 21.09 7.37
N GLU A 179 9.98 21.97 8.30
CA GLU A 179 9.06 22.60 9.25
C GLU A 179 7.95 23.39 8.55
N SER A 180 8.30 24.15 7.50
CA SER A 180 7.34 24.88 6.67
C SER A 180 6.37 23.94 5.95
N MET A 181 6.88 22.86 5.34
CA MET A 181 6.07 21.88 4.64
C MET A 181 5.09 21.15 5.57
N ILE A 182 5.54 20.78 6.78
CA ILE A 182 4.70 20.15 7.80
C ILE A 182 3.64 21.14 8.29
N LYS A 183 4.01 22.39 8.57
CA LYS A 183 3.08 23.44 9.03
C LYS A 183 1.98 23.73 8.00
N ALA A 184 2.30 23.61 6.72
CA ALA A 184 1.36 23.79 5.62
C ALA A 184 0.60 22.50 5.21
N ASP A 185 0.75 21.40 5.97
CA ASP A 185 0.15 20.08 5.68
C ASP A 185 0.34 19.62 4.22
N ARG A 186 1.56 19.84 3.71
CA ARG A 186 1.85 19.54 2.30
C ARG A 186 2.10 18.05 2.09
N LYS A 187 1.31 17.45 1.20
CA LYS A 187 1.39 16.03 0.85
C LYS A 187 2.49 15.75 -0.18
N ILE A 188 3.75 15.84 0.25
CA ILE A 188 4.93 15.71 -0.60
C ILE A 188 5.59 14.33 -0.42
N THR A 189 5.96 13.67 -1.51
CA THR A 189 6.61 12.35 -1.48
C THR A 189 7.96 12.36 -0.75
N SER A 190 8.83 13.33 -1.06
CA SER A 190 10.15 13.45 -0.41
C SER A 190 10.04 13.71 1.10
N LEU A 191 9.08 14.54 1.52
CA LEU A 191 8.79 14.76 2.94
C LEU A 191 8.34 13.47 3.65
N LYS A 192 7.41 12.72 3.04
CA LYS A 192 6.88 11.47 3.62
C LYS A 192 7.96 10.42 3.82
N GLN A 193 8.94 10.36 2.92
CA GLN A 193 10.07 9.43 3.03
C GLN A 193 10.92 9.75 4.27
N LEU A 194 11.38 11.00 4.38
CA LEU A 194 12.14 11.45 5.55
C LEU A 194 11.35 11.28 6.86
N GLN A 195 10.05 11.59 6.86
CA GLN A 195 9.18 11.36 8.03
C GLN A 195 9.14 9.89 8.42
N GLY A 196 9.07 8.97 7.44
CA GLY A 196 9.16 7.53 7.66
C GLY A 196 10.42 7.13 8.42
N HIS A 197 11.59 7.61 7.99
CA HIS A 197 12.88 7.31 8.62
C HIS A 197 13.00 7.90 10.05
N ILE A 198 12.46 9.10 10.26
CA ILE A 198 12.40 9.73 11.59
C ILE A 198 11.49 8.92 12.52
N TRP A 199 10.31 8.51 12.06
CA TRP A 199 9.40 7.69 12.85
C TRP A 199 9.99 6.31 13.14
N ARG A 200 10.68 5.69 12.18
CA ARG A 200 11.39 4.42 12.39
C ARG A 200 12.31 4.51 13.60
N THR A 201 13.14 5.56 13.64
CA THR A 201 14.03 5.85 14.76
C THR A 201 13.25 6.04 16.07
N GLY A 202 12.13 6.75 16.03
CA GLY A 202 11.29 6.99 17.22
C GLY A 202 10.64 5.73 17.77
N PHE A 203 10.14 4.85 16.91
CA PHE A 203 9.57 3.55 17.32
C PHE A 203 10.66 2.60 17.84
N GLU A 204 11.82 2.52 17.18
CA GLU A 204 12.95 1.69 17.62
C GLU A 204 13.47 2.12 19.00
N LYS A 205 13.55 3.43 19.25
CA LYS A 205 13.96 4.00 20.54
C LYS A 205 12.84 3.98 21.59
N LYS A 206 11.64 3.54 21.23
CA LYS A 206 10.42 3.58 22.07
C LYS A 206 10.06 5.00 22.55
N GLU A 207 10.50 6.02 21.81
CA GLU A 207 10.07 7.40 21.99
C GLU A 207 8.66 7.60 21.38
N LEU A 208 8.31 6.77 20.39
CA LEU A 208 6.97 6.62 19.84
C LEU A 208 6.41 5.24 20.16
N GLN A 209 5.11 5.18 20.43
CA GLN A 209 4.36 3.95 20.59
C GLN A 209 3.05 4.05 19.80
N GLY A 210 2.71 3.00 19.06
CA GLY A 210 1.53 2.98 18.23
C GLY A 210 0.27 2.94 19.07
N VAL A 211 -0.65 3.87 18.82
CA VAL A 211 -1.93 3.95 19.53
C VAL A 211 -3.03 3.48 18.60
N VAL A 212 -3.85 2.56 19.07
CA VAL A 212 -5.08 2.11 18.40
C VAL A 212 -6.22 2.10 19.42
N PHE A 213 -7.47 2.21 18.97
CA PHE A 213 -8.63 2.08 19.85
C PHE A 213 -8.69 0.68 20.49
N GLU A 214 -9.23 0.59 21.70
CA GLU A 214 -9.19 -0.63 22.52
C GLU A 214 -9.93 -1.83 21.89
N ASP A 215 -10.94 -1.55 21.06
CA ASP A 215 -11.72 -2.58 20.36
C ASP A 215 -11.01 -3.16 19.12
N VAL A 216 -10.03 -2.44 18.55
CA VAL A 216 -9.37 -2.81 17.30
C VAL A 216 -8.58 -4.13 17.41
N PRO A 217 -7.71 -4.33 18.42
CA PRO A 217 -6.95 -5.59 18.54
C PRO A 217 -7.83 -6.83 18.64
N LEU A 218 -8.95 -6.73 19.38
CA LEU A 218 -9.87 -7.83 19.56
C LEU A 218 -10.63 -8.14 18.25
N ALA A 219 -11.08 -7.10 17.55
CA ALA A 219 -11.74 -7.25 16.25
C ALA A 219 -10.81 -7.90 15.21
N LEU A 220 -9.57 -7.41 15.09
CA LEU A 220 -8.55 -7.97 14.19
C LEU A 220 -8.29 -9.45 14.49
N LYS A 221 -8.17 -9.81 15.77
CA LYS A 221 -7.96 -11.19 16.20
C LYS A 221 -9.15 -12.09 15.82
N ASN A 222 -10.38 -11.61 16.02
CA ASN A 222 -11.58 -12.36 15.71
C ASN A 222 -11.74 -12.55 14.20
N TRP A 223 -11.56 -11.49 13.40
CA TRP A 223 -11.61 -11.58 11.94
C TRP A 223 -10.55 -12.55 11.40
N HIS A 224 -9.33 -12.47 11.91
CA HIS A 224 -8.28 -13.42 11.54
C HIS A 224 -8.64 -14.87 11.89
N ALA A 225 -9.19 -15.11 13.09
CA ALA A 225 -9.63 -16.45 13.51
C ALA A 225 -10.81 -17.00 12.67
N SER A 226 -11.62 -16.10 12.10
CA SER A 226 -12.70 -16.44 11.17
C SER A 226 -12.24 -16.54 9.70
N GLY A 227 -10.94 -16.43 9.41
CA GLY A 227 -10.40 -16.51 8.06
C GLY A 227 -10.61 -15.26 7.20
N ILE A 228 -11.08 -14.16 7.79
CA ILE A 228 -11.26 -12.87 7.11
C ILE A 228 -9.89 -12.22 6.93
N LYS A 229 -9.57 -11.84 5.69
CA LYS A 229 -8.32 -11.14 5.37
C LYS A 229 -8.48 -9.65 5.64
N VAL A 230 -7.55 -9.06 6.38
CA VAL A 230 -7.59 -7.64 6.75
C VAL A 230 -6.44 -6.88 6.10
N TYR A 231 -6.74 -5.74 5.50
CA TYR A 231 -5.80 -4.86 4.83
C TYR A 231 -5.95 -3.44 5.35
N ILE A 232 -4.90 -2.64 5.22
CA ILE A 232 -4.93 -1.21 5.58
C ILE A 232 -4.87 -0.36 4.32
N TYR A 233 -5.63 0.73 4.26
CA TYR A 233 -5.49 1.76 3.24
C TYR A 233 -5.45 3.15 3.88
N SER A 234 -4.29 3.81 3.82
CA SER A 234 -4.08 5.11 4.48
C SER A 234 -3.21 6.05 3.63
N SER A 235 -3.28 7.35 3.90
CA SER A 235 -2.41 8.34 3.26
C SER A 235 -0.94 8.27 3.72
N GLY A 236 -0.68 7.64 4.86
CA GLY A 236 0.68 7.37 5.34
C GLY A 236 1.37 6.30 4.48
N SER A 237 2.70 6.35 4.36
CA SER A 237 3.47 5.36 3.60
C SER A 237 3.28 3.96 4.20
N ARG A 238 3.36 2.90 3.36
CA ARG A 238 3.30 1.51 3.83
C ARG A 238 4.27 1.22 4.98
N GLU A 239 5.44 1.84 4.96
CA GLU A 239 6.41 1.74 6.06
C GLU A 239 5.86 2.32 7.37
N ALA A 240 5.33 3.54 7.35
CA ALA A 240 4.73 4.17 8.53
C ALA A 240 3.57 3.34 9.09
N GLN A 241 2.75 2.76 8.22
CA GLN A 241 1.66 1.86 8.63
C GLN A 241 2.20 0.61 9.33
N ARG A 242 3.25 -0.02 8.79
CA ARG A 242 3.91 -1.18 9.42
C ARG A 242 4.52 -0.81 10.78
N LEU A 243 5.15 0.35 10.88
CA LEU A 243 5.73 0.84 12.14
C LEU A 243 4.65 1.06 13.20
N LEU A 244 3.52 1.67 12.82
CA LEU A 244 2.39 1.91 13.71
C LEU A 244 1.83 0.61 14.30
N PHE A 245 1.42 -0.34 13.44
CA PHE A 245 0.80 -1.59 13.87
C PHE A 245 1.81 -2.59 14.49
N GLY A 246 3.10 -2.44 14.19
CA GLY A 246 4.16 -3.29 14.77
C GLY A 246 4.55 -2.93 16.19
N ASN A 247 4.33 -1.67 16.60
CA ASN A 247 4.84 -1.12 17.85
C ASN A 247 3.71 -0.62 18.78
N THR A 248 2.60 -1.34 18.87
CA THR A 248 1.46 -0.93 19.70
C THR A 248 1.60 -1.33 21.17
N THR A 249 0.79 -0.74 22.06
CA THR A 249 0.63 -1.17 23.47
C THR A 249 0.06 -2.59 23.59
N TYR A 250 -0.59 -3.11 22.54
CA TYR A 250 -1.18 -4.45 22.48
C TYR A 250 -0.22 -5.48 21.85
N GLY A 251 1.04 -5.09 21.63
CA GLY A 251 2.05 -5.89 20.92
C GLY A 251 2.00 -5.70 19.41
N ASP A 252 2.62 -6.62 18.68
CA ASP A 252 2.65 -6.58 17.23
C ASP A 252 1.31 -7.07 16.64
N LEU A 253 0.56 -6.15 16.04
CA LEU A 253 -0.74 -6.41 15.39
C LEU A 253 -0.59 -6.82 13.93
N ARG A 254 0.60 -6.69 13.33
CA ARG A 254 0.83 -7.00 11.89
C ARG A 254 0.54 -8.45 11.56
N LYS A 255 0.63 -9.35 12.55
CA LYS A 255 0.25 -10.77 12.42
C LYS A 255 -1.21 -11.00 12.00
N PHE A 256 -2.08 -10.00 12.19
CA PHE A 256 -3.50 -10.05 11.78
C PHE A 256 -3.75 -9.33 10.45
N LEU A 257 -2.73 -8.71 9.85
CA LEU A 257 -2.84 -7.89 8.64
C LEU A 257 -2.18 -8.60 7.46
N CYS A 258 -2.87 -8.64 6.34
CA CYS A 258 -2.43 -9.29 5.11
C CYS A 258 -1.67 -8.35 4.16
N GLY A 259 -1.86 -7.03 4.29
CA GLY A 259 -1.21 -6.06 3.42
C GLY A 259 -1.57 -4.60 3.70
N TYR A 260 -0.88 -3.71 2.99
CA TYR A 260 -0.96 -2.26 3.17
C TYR A 260 -1.03 -1.58 1.80
N PHE A 261 -2.00 -0.68 1.65
CA PHE A 261 -2.17 0.22 0.52
C PHE A 261 -1.90 1.65 0.98
N ASP A 262 -1.31 2.46 0.11
CA ASP A 262 -1.07 3.87 0.37
C ASP A 262 -1.39 4.71 -0.87
N THR A 263 -1.00 5.99 -0.87
CA THR A 263 -1.29 6.90 -1.99
C THR A 263 -0.62 6.51 -3.31
N THR A 264 0.31 5.54 -3.33
CA THR A 264 0.84 4.98 -4.59
C THR A 264 -0.21 4.18 -5.36
N THR A 265 -1.21 3.64 -4.67
CA THR A 265 -2.40 3.01 -5.28
C THR A 265 -3.39 4.06 -5.82
N GLY A 266 -3.27 5.31 -5.36
CA GLY A 266 -4.05 6.46 -5.78
C GLY A 266 -4.69 7.20 -4.61
N ASN A 267 -5.44 8.26 -4.91
CA ASN A 267 -6.07 9.11 -3.91
C ASN A 267 -7.29 8.43 -3.28
N LYS A 268 -7.39 8.43 -1.94
CA LYS A 268 -8.47 7.80 -1.19
C LYS A 268 -9.88 8.34 -1.52
N ARG A 269 -9.98 9.52 -2.15
CA ARG A 269 -11.26 10.12 -2.58
C ARG A 269 -11.63 9.79 -4.02
N GLU A 270 -10.81 9.01 -4.73
CA GLU A 270 -11.06 8.63 -6.12
C GLU A 270 -11.55 7.18 -6.20
N THR A 271 -12.68 6.97 -6.89
CA THR A 271 -13.25 5.63 -7.14
C THR A 271 -12.23 4.67 -7.77
N ARG A 272 -11.35 5.18 -8.64
CA ARG A 272 -10.32 4.39 -9.33
C ARG A 272 -9.40 3.67 -8.35
N SER A 273 -9.03 4.30 -7.22
CA SER A 273 -8.13 3.67 -6.26
C SER A 273 -8.71 2.41 -5.63
N TYR A 274 -10.02 2.39 -5.37
CA TYR A 274 -10.71 1.22 -4.84
C TYR A 274 -10.86 0.11 -5.90
N PHE A 275 -11.02 0.48 -7.16
CA PHE A 275 -10.96 -0.49 -8.27
C PHE A 275 -9.58 -1.16 -8.36
N GLU A 276 -8.49 -0.38 -8.28
CA GLU A 276 -7.13 -0.95 -8.25
C GLU A 276 -6.91 -1.85 -7.02
N ILE A 277 -7.48 -1.49 -5.86
CA ILE A 277 -7.45 -2.33 -4.66
C ILE A 277 -8.20 -3.64 -4.91
N SER A 278 -9.41 -3.63 -5.46
CA SER A 278 -10.15 -4.88 -5.73
C SER A 278 -9.40 -5.79 -6.69
N GLN A 279 -8.79 -5.23 -7.73
CA GLN A 279 -7.95 -5.99 -8.67
C GLN A 279 -6.72 -6.58 -7.97
N SER A 280 -6.06 -5.80 -7.11
CA SER A 280 -4.89 -6.25 -6.34
C SER A 280 -5.22 -7.35 -5.34
N LEU A 281 -6.43 -7.32 -4.78
CA LEU A 281 -6.90 -8.34 -3.84
C LEU A 281 -7.40 -9.62 -4.54
N GLY A 282 -7.68 -9.55 -5.84
CA GLY A 282 -8.13 -10.70 -6.64
C GLY A 282 -9.50 -11.22 -6.21
N VAL A 283 -10.40 -10.35 -5.75
CA VAL A 283 -11.79 -10.71 -5.41
C VAL A 283 -12.62 -10.83 -6.69
N ASP A 284 -13.60 -11.74 -6.69
CA ASP A 284 -14.48 -11.95 -7.85
C ASP A 284 -15.50 -10.80 -7.97
N SER A 285 -15.92 -10.23 -6.83
CA SER A 285 -16.81 -9.07 -6.78
C SER A 285 -16.29 -8.03 -5.78
N PRO A 286 -16.27 -6.73 -6.14
CA PRO A 286 -15.92 -5.67 -5.20
C PRO A 286 -16.81 -5.63 -3.95
N SER A 287 -18.03 -6.16 -4.01
CA SER A 287 -18.94 -6.25 -2.84
C SER A 287 -18.49 -7.25 -1.78
N GLU A 288 -17.47 -8.07 -2.06
CA GLU A 288 -16.84 -8.95 -1.08
C GLU A 288 -15.87 -8.19 -0.15
N ILE A 289 -15.56 -6.94 -0.50
CA ILE A 289 -14.69 -6.07 0.28
C ILE A 289 -15.54 -5.13 1.12
N LEU A 290 -15.38 -5.23 2.45
CA LEU A 290 -15.87 -4.26 3.40
C LEU A 290 -14.80 -3.20 3.65
N PHE A 291 -15.07 -1.94 3.31
CA PHE A 291 -14.24 -0.80 3.67
C PHE A 291 -14.79 -0.06 4.88
N ILE A 292 -13.91 0.26 5.82
CA ILE A 292 -14.24 1.02 7.03
C ILE A 292 -13.37 2.28 7.08
N THR A 293 -14.01 3.44 7.12
CA THR A 293 -13.37 4.77 7.19
C THR A 293 -14.24 5.72 8.01
N ASP A 294 -13.69 6.80 8.55
CA ASP A 294 -14.46 7.90 9.13
C ASP A 294 -14.83 8.97 8.10
N VAL A 295 -14.17 9.01 6.94
CA VAL A 295 -14.30 10.08 5.96
C VAL A 295 -15.40 9.77 4.95
N PHE A 296 -16.42 10.62 4.91
CA PHE A 296 -17.56 10.47 3.99
C PHE A 296 -17.16 10.41 2.51
N GLN A 297 -16.20 11.23 2.06
CA GLN A 297 -15.78 11.24 0.66
C GLN A 297 -15.08 9.94 0.25
N GLU A 298 -14.35 9.31 1.17
CA GLU A 298 -13.71 8.01 0.95
C GLU A 298 -14.76 6.90 0.90
N ALA A 299 -15.72 6.93 1.84
CA ALA A 299 -16.87 6.03 1.85
C ALA A 299 -17.67 6.08 0.53
N ALA A 300 -17.94 7.29 0.02
CA ALA A 300 -18.61 7.49 -1.26
C ALA A 300 -17.81 6.94 -2.44
N ALA A 301 -16.49 7.18 -2.48
CA ALA A 301 -15.61 6.68 -3.53
C ALA A 301 -15.55 5.13 -3.54
N ALA A 302 -15.41 4.50 -2.37
CA ALA A 302 -15.42 3.05 -2.23
C ALA A 302 -16.78 2.45 -2.64
N LYS A 303 -17.89 3.08 -2.24
CA LYS A 303 -19.22 2.62 -2.60
C LYS A 303 -19.46 2.67 -4.11
N ASN A 304 -18.97 3.72 -4.77
CA ASN A 304 -19.04 3.84 -6.23
C ASN A 304 -18.19 2.78 -6.95
N ALA A 305 -17.16 2.23 -6.30
CA ALA A 305 -16.38 1.09 -6.82
C ALA A 305 -17.03 -0.28 -6.53
N GLY A 306 -18.17 -0.30 -5.85
CA GLY A 306 -18.94 -1.52 -5.55
C GLY A 306 -18.63 -2.14 -4.20
N PHE A 307 -17.81 -1.51 -3.35
CA PHE A 307 -17.48 -2.03 -2.02
C PHE A 307 -18.70 -1.96 -1.09
N ASP A 308 -18.72 -2.87 -0.10
CA ASP A 308 -19.52 -2.65 1.10
C ASP A 308 -18.78 -1.65 2.00
N VAL A 309 -19.52 -0.75 2.64
CA VAL A 309 -18.91 0.39 3.35
C VAL A 309 -19.60 0.63 4.68
N ILE A 310 -18.80 0.80 5.73
CA ILE A 310 -19.23 1.24 7.06
C ILE A 310 -18.46 2.50 7.43
N ILE A 311 -19.16 3.49 7.98
CA ILE A 311 -18.51 4.69 8.53
C ILE A 311 -18.23 4.49 10.02
N SER A 312 -16.96 4.65 10.42
CA SER A 312 -16.51 4.62 11.81
C SER A 312 -16.72 5.99 12.47
N ILE A 313 -17.47 6.02 13.56
CA ILE A 313 -17.69 7.23 14.38
C ILE A 313 -16.84 7.12 15.64
N ARG A 314 -15.74 7.86 15.68
CA ARG A 314 -14.84 7.94 16.84
C ARG A 314 -14.80 9.34 17.44
N PRO A 315 -14.37 9.48 18.70
CA PRO A 315 -14.15 10.79 19.30
C PRO A 315 -13.14 11.62 18.48
N GLY A 316 -13.52 12.85 18.12
CA GLY A 316 -12.70 13.77 17.33
C GLY A 316 -12.96 13.74 15.81
N ASN A 317 -13.76 12.79 15.31
CA ASN A 317 -14.10 12.75 13.89
C ASN A 317 -14.99 13.93 13.48
N ALA A 318 -14.87 14.35 12.23
CA ALA A 318 -15.70 15.41 11.66
C ALA A 318 -17.19 14.98 11.63
N PRO A 319 -18.14 15.93 11.76
CA PRO A 319 -19.56 15.61 11.64
C PRO A 319 -19.88 15.11 10.24
N LEU A 320 -20.73 14.09 10.17
CA LEU A 320 -21.21 13.54 8.90
C LEU A 320 -22.37 14.40 8.36
N PRO A 321 -22.54 14.48 7.02
CA PRO A 321 -23.72 15.10 6.42
C PRO A 321 -25.01 14.38 6.84
N ASP A 322 -26.10 15.13 6.98
CA ASP A 322 -27.42 14.55 7.23
C ASP A 322 -27.83 13.58 6.10
N ASN A 323 -28.49 12.47 6.45
CA ASN A 323 -28.98 11.45 5.51
C ASN A 323 -27.90 10.88 4.56
N HIS A 324 -26.66 10.76 5.03
CA HIS A 324 -25.54 10.21 4.24
C HIS A 324 -25.74 8.76 3.75
N GLY A 325 -26.69 8.00 4.31
CA GLY A 325 -27.12 6.70 3.78
C GLY A 325 -26.19 5.51 4.05
N PHE A 326 -25.12 5.70 4.83
CA PHE A 326 -24.18 4.63 5.19
C PHE A 326 -24.51 4.02 6.55
N ARG A 327 -24.22 2.73 6.73
CA ARG A 327 -24.19 2.12 8.08
C ARG A 327 -23.06 2.75 8.87
N THR A 328 -23.31 3.06 10.14
CA THR A 328 -22.30 3.61 11.06
C THR A 328 -22.07 2.68 12.23
N VAL A 329 -20.86 2.70 12.78
CA VAL A 329 -20.48 1.98 14.00
C VAL A 329 -19.64 2.88 14.88
N LYS A 330 -19.67 2.67 16.19
CA LYS A 330 -18.82 3.37 17.17
C LYS A 330 -17.69 2.49 17.70
N SER A 331 -17.82 1.18 17.50
CA SER A 331 -16.85 0.14 17.86
C SER A 331 -16.84 -0.96 16.81
N PHE A 332 -15.67 -1.55 16.56
CA PHE A 332 -15.53 -2.70 15.67
C PHE A 332 -16.20 -3.96 16.24
N SER A 333 -16.55 -3.97 17.53
CA SER A 333 -17.37 -5.05 18.11
C SER A 333 -18.80 -5.13 17.56
N GLU A 334 -19.25 -4.12 16.82
CA GLU A 334 -20.58 -4.07 16.19
C GLU A 334 -20.62 -4.73 14.80
N ILE A 335 -19.47 -5.23 14.31
CA ILE A 335 -19.28 -5.81 12.97
C ILE A 335 -19.15 -7.33 13.08
#